data_AF-A0A7C6DPV2-F1
#
_entry.id   AF-A0A7C6DPV2-F1
#
_cell.length_a   1.000
_cell.length_b   1.000
_cell.length_c   1.000
_cell.angle_alpha   90.00
_cell.angle_beta   90.00
_cell.angle_gamma   90.00
#
_symmetry.space_group_name_H-M   'P 1'
#
loop_
_entity.id
_entity.type
_entity.pdbx_description
1 polymer ?
#
loop_
_entity_poly.entity_id
_entity_poly.type
_entity_poly.pdbx_seq_one_letter_code
_entity_poly.pdbx_strand_id
1 'polypeptide(L)' 'MMKEEKIVWNFVIIFTIIFGLLGLIAGTFFNFFPGSFFILLVSGIFVGLVLGFIVGTIVKITKVTKEKDKYKI' A
#
# COMPACT_ATOMS: atom_id res chain seq x y z
N MET A 1 -0.36 -1.55 -21.34
CA MET A 1 -0.19 -1.63 -19.87
C MET A 1 -0.01 -3.09 -19.50
N MET A 2 1.22 -3.49 -19.15
CA MET A 2 1.61 -4.90 -19.04
C MET A 2 0.90 -5.59 -17.85
N LYS A 3 0.57 -6.88 -17.97
CA LYS A 3 -0.17 -7.65 -16.94
C LYS A 3 0.41 -7.51 -15.53
N GLU A 4 1.72 -7.36 -15.42
CA GLU A 4 2.45 -7.22 -14.14
C GLU A 4 2.22 -5.89 -13.44
N GLU A 5 2.10 -4.76 -14.17
CA GLU A 5 1.76 -3.47 -13.56
C GLU A 5 0.38 -3.50 -12.93
N LYS A 6 -0.58 -4.18 -13.57
CA LYS A 6 -1.94 -4.36 -13.02
C LYS A 6 -1.92 -5.14 -11.70
N ILE A 7 -1.03 -6.12 -11.55
CA ILE A 7 -0.90 -6.91 -10.31
C ILE A 7 -0.37 -6.03 -9.17
N VAL A 8 0.65 -5.22 -9.45
CA VAL A 8 1.22 -4.28 -8.47
C VAL A 8 0.17 -3.27 -8.02
N TRP A 9 -0.52 -2.63 -8.96
CA TRP A 9 -1.57 -1.67 -8.63
C TRP A 9 -2.74 -2.30 -7.88
N ASN A 10 -3.14 -3.52 -8.23
CA ASN A 10 -4.14 -4.25 -7.44
C ASN A 10 -3.66 -4.52 -6.02
N PHE A 11 -2.38 -4.86 -5.83
CA PHE A 11 -1.82 -5.09 -4.50
C PHE A 11 -1.80 -3.81 -3.66
N VAL A 12 -1.44 -2.68 -4.25
CA VAL A 12 -1.47 -1.35 -3.61
C VAL A 12 -2.90 -0.98 -3.20
N ILE A 13 -3.88 -1.20 -4.08
CA ILE A 13 -5.29 -0.92 -3.80
C ILE A 13 -5.78 -1.79 -2.63
N ILE A 14 -5.49 -3.10 -2.65
CA ILE A 14 -5.87 -4.04 -1.59
C ILE A 14 -5.25 -3.61 -0.25
N PHE A 15 -3.95 -3.30 -0.22
CA PHE A 15 -3.28 -2.84 1.00
C PHE A 15 -3.89 -1.55 1.54
N THR A 16 -4.14 -0.57 0.68
CA THR A 16 -4.75 0.70 1.09
C THR A 16 -6.14 0.49 1.71
N ILE A 17 -6.95 -0.40 1.13
CA ILE A 17 -8.28 -0.75 1.65
C ILE A 17 -8.18 -1.46 3.01
N ILE A 18 -7.27 -2.43 3.16
CA ILE A 18 -7.09 -3.17 4.42
C ILE A 18 -6.66 -2.23 5.54
N PHE A 19 -5.64 -1.40 5.31
CA PHE A 19 -5.14 -0.47 6.33
C PHE A 19 -6.15 0.65 6.63
N GLY A 20 -6.93 1.09 5.64
CA GLY A 20 -8.05 2.00 5.86
C GLY A 20 -9.13 1.40 6.75
N LEU A 21 -9.53 0.14 6.50
CA LEU A 21 -10.49 -0.60 7.34
C LEU A 21 -9.96 -0.81 8.76
N LEU A 22 -8.68 -1.17 8.91
CA LEU A 22 -8.04 -1.30 10.23
C LEU A 22 -8.01 0.03 10.97
N GLY A 23 -7.76 1.15 10.28
CA GLY A 23 -7.85 2.49 10.85
C GLY A 23 -9.27 2.86 11.29
N LEU A 24 -10.29 2.40 10.55
CA LEU A 24 -11.70 2.61 10.87
C LEU A 24 -12.12 1.80 12.11
N ILE A 25 -11.72 0.52 12.18
CA ILE A 25 -11.91 -0.35 13.34
C ILE A 25 -11.17 0.21 14.55
N ALA A 26 -9.89 0.55 14.41
CA ALA A 26 -9.13 1.17 15.50
C ALA A 26 -9.78 2.49 15.94
N GLY A 27 -10.26 3.31 15.01
CA GLY A 27 -10.97 4.54 15.30
C GLY A 27 -12.24 4.34 16.13
N THR A 28 -13.03 3.29 15.85
CA THR A 28 -14.26 3.00 16.60
C THR A 28 -13.99 2.45 18.00
N PHE A 29 -12.97 1.59 18.16
CA PHE A 29 -12.60 1.02 19.47
C PHE A 29 -11.80 1.99 20.36
N PHE A 30 -10.97 2.85 19.76
CA PHE A 30 -10.09 3.79 20.47
C PHE A 30 -10.60 5.23 20.43
N ASN A 31 -11.92 5.42 20.36
CA ASN A 31 -12.56 6.75 20.41
C ASN A 31 -12.55 7.34 21.84
N PHE A 32 -11.38 7.31 22.49
CA PHE A 32 -11.15 7.79 23.86
C PHE A 32 -11.09 9.32 23.93
N PHE A 33 -10.82 10.01 22.81
CA PHE A 33 -10.68 11.47 22.74
C PHE A 33 -11.41 12.05 21.52
N PRO A 34 -11.99 13.26 21.61
CA PRO A 34 -12.59 13.93 20.47
C PRO A 34 -11.58 14.07 19.31
N GLY A 35 -11.89 13.47 18.16
CA GLY A 35 -11.04 13.52 16.97
C GLY A 35 -10.05 12.36 16.80
N SER A 36 -9.91 11.45 17.78
CA SER A 36 -9.03 10.29 17.63
C SER A 36 -9.47 9.36 16.49
N PHE A 37 -10.78 9.24 16.24
CA PHE A 37 -11.32 8.52 15.08
C PHE A 37 -10.75 9.04 13.75
N PHE A 38 -10.75 10.36 13.56
CA PHE A 38 -10.30 10.98 12.31
C PHE A 38 -8.78 10.83 12.15
N ILE A 39 -8.03 10.99 13.24
CA ILE A 39 -6.57 10.81 13.24
C ILE A 39 -6.22 9.37 12.90
N LEU A 40 -6.89 8.39 13.51
CA LEU A 40 -6.63 6.96 13.26
C LEU A 40 -7.01 6.56 11.83
N LEU A 41 -8.14 7.04 11.31
CA LEU A 41 -8.53 6.82 9.91
C LEU A 41 -7.48 7.37 8.93
N VAL A 42 -7.07 8.62 9.11
CA VAL A 42 -6.09 9.29 8.23
C VAL A 42 -4.73 8.60 8.33
N SER A 43 -4.30 8.24 9.55
CA SER A 43 -3.05 7.50 9.74
C SER A 43 -3.07 6.12 9.08
N GLY A 44 -4.19 5.40 9.14
CA GLY A 44 -4.34 4.09 8.49
C GLY A 44 -4.23 4.19 6.97
N ILE A 45 -4.92 5.15 6.36
CA ILE A 45 -4.83 5.40 4.91
C ILE A 45 -3.40 5.80 4.53
N PHE A 46 -2.76 6.68 5.31
CA PHE A 46 -1.40 7.14 5.05
C PHE A 46 -0.38 5.98 5.09
N VAL A 47 -0.46 5.12 6.11
CA VAL A 47 0.39 3.93 6.22
C VAL A 47 0.16 2.97 5.05
N GLY A 48 -1.10 2.75 4.66
CA GLY A 48 -1.45 1.93 3.50
C GLY A 48 -0.82 2.43 2.20
N LEU A 49 -0.85 3.75 1.97
CA LEU A 49 -0.24 4.38 0.80
C LEU A 49 1.29 4.25 0.81
N VAL A 50 1.95 4.49 1.95
CA VAL A 50 3.40 4.38 2.08
C VAL A 50 3.86 2.94 1.79
N LEU A 51 3.20 1.95 2.40
CA LEU A 51 3.51 0.53 2.16
C LEU A 51 3.25 0.14 0.71
N GLY A 52 2.14 0.60 0.13
CA GLY A 52 1.85 0.39 -1.29
C GLY A 52 2.94 0.97 -2.20
N PHE A 53 3.42 2.17 -1.91
CA PHE A 53 4.48 2.81 -2.67
C PHE A 53 5.83 2.05 -2.57
N ILE A 54 6.18 1.58 -1.37
CA ILE A 54 7.39 0.77 -1.14
C ILE A 54 7.30 -0.53 -1.93
N VAL A 55 6.19 -1.26 -1.83
CA VAL A 55 5.98 -2.52 -2.57
C VAL A 55 6.03 -2.27 -4.08
N GLY A 56 5.37 -1.21 -4.57
CA GLY A 56 5.41 -0.83 -5.98
C GLY A 56 6.81 -0.51 -6.48
N THR A 57 7.61 0.16 -5.65
CA THR A 57 9.01 0.48 -5.96
C THR A 57 9.88 -0.80 -6.00
N ILE A 58 9.74 -1.69 -5.03
CA ILE A 58 10.46 -2.97 -4.98
C ILE A 58 10.14 -3.83 -6.21
N VAL A 59 8.86 -3.94 -6.59
CA VAL A 59 8.48 -4.73 -7.77
C VAL A 59 9.02 -4.09 -9.05
N LYS A 60 8.95 -2.77 -9.18
CA LYS A 60 9.53 -2.05 -10.32
C LYS A 60 11.04 -2.28 -10.44
N ILE A 61 11.77 -2.22 -9.33
CA ILE A 61 13.22 -2.49 -9.30
C ILE A 61 13.50 -3.94 -9.69
N THR A 62 12.78 -4.90 -9.11
CA THR A 62 12.94 -6.34 -9.41
C THR A 62 12.72 -6.62 -10.90
N LYS A 63 11.74 -5.96 -11.52
CA LYS A 63 11.47 -6.09 -12.95
C LYS A 63 12.60 -5.52 -13.81
N VAL A 64 13.09 -4.32 -13.49
CA VAL A 64 14.22 -3.70 -14.20
C VAL A 64 15.50 -4.56 -14.07
N THR A 65 15.73 -5.17 -12.91
CA THR A 65 16.86 -6.08 -12.69
C THR A 65 16.73 -7.36 -13.53
N LYS A 66 15.55 -7.99 -13.56
CA LYS A 66 15.31 -9.19 -14.39
C LYS A 66 15.42 -8.92 -15.88
N GLU A 67 15.01 -7.73 -16.34
CA GLU A 67 15.14 -7.35 -17.74
C GLU A 67 16.62 -7.18 -18.11
N LYS A 68 17.42 -6.54 -17.26
CA LYS A 68 18.87 -6.40 -17.49
C LYS A 68 19.63 -7.73 -17.52
N ASP A 69 19.24 -8.72 -16.71
CA ASP A 69 19.87 -10.05 -16.75
C ASP A 69 19.49 -10.84 -18.02
N LYS A 70 18.28 -10.63 -18.57
CA LYS A 70 17.83 -11.35 -19.76
C LYS A 70 18.52 -10.89 -21.05
N TYR A 71 19.05 -9.67 -21.08
CA TYR A 71 19.79 -9.10 -22.22
C TYR A 71 21.32 -9.21 -22.08
N LYS A 72 21.82 -9.83 -20.99
CA LYS A 72 23.25 -10.06 -20.75
C LYS A 72 23.71 -11.49 -21.10
N ILE A 73 22.81 -12.31 -21.66
CA ILE A 73 23.09 -13.66 -22.15
C ILE A 73 23.23 -13.62 -23.67
#